data_AF-A0A090D1E0-F1
#
_entry.id   AF-A0A090D1E0-F1
#
_cell.length_a   1.000
_cell.length_b   1.000
_cell.length_c   1.000
_cell.angle_alpha   90.00
_cell.angle_beta   90.00
_cell.angle_gamma   90.00
#
_symmetry.space_group_name_H-M   'P 1'
#
loop_
_entity.id
_entity.type
_entity.pdbx_description
1 polymer ?
#
loop_
_entity_poly.entity_id
_entity_poly.type
_entity_poly.pdbx_seq_one_letter_code
_entity_poly.pdbx_strand_id
1 'polypeptide(L)'
;MNTSRVDYREEALQIAINLASHAIPKEELKESLGRFIAIVSKEERSSSKTLKNSEKVSSMIEDFASVYFETESTDLFSHKLMRKVSKHPEVSESTFKETTNVAHALFKCREDGDKLISKEPALNWTSHFLLTLFDPKNIDIHKEFLKGMSEEERHESFKKRGIIGRDLGDGRKQGFITKELISSLIESIKGWDMEAVSFNEAPLFEKESALDYFTNCYQSLILSFPENKDGMKKSIVWGLEQYLSKL
;
A
#
# COMPACT_ATOMS: atom_id res chain seq x y z
N MET A 1 -20.37 -0.03 12.36
CA MET A 1 -19.94 -1.10 11.42
C MET A 1 -18.50 -1.45 11.75
N ASN A 2 -18.16 -2.73 11.83
CA ASN A 2 -16.81 -3.21 12.10
C ASN A 2 -16.01 -3.07 10.79
N THR A 3 -15.50 -1.87 10.51
CA THR A 3 -14.62 -1.63 9.36
C THR A 3 -13.30 -2.36 9.60
N SER A 4 -12.81 -3.05 8.58
CA SER A 4 -11.65 -3.93 8.74
C SER A 4 -10.34 -3.14 8.87
N ARG A 5 -9.27 -3.82 9.30
CA ARG A 5 -7.92 -3.22 9.40
C ARG A 5 -7.38 -2.73 8.05
N VAL A 6 -7.76 -3.38 6.96
CA VAL A 6 -7.32 -3.01 5.61
C VAL A 6 -7.99 -1.71 5.13
N ASP A 7 -9.26 -1.48 5.50
CA ASP A 7 -9.98 -0.26 5.09
C ASP A 7 -9.35 0.98 5.69
N TYR A 8 -8.94 0.88 6.97
CA TYR A 8 -8.26 1.98 7.66
C TYR A 8 -6.91 2.34 7.02
N ARG A 9 -6.11 1.34 6.62
CA ARG A 9 -4.80 1.62 5.99
C ARG A 9 -4.96 2.30 4.64
N GLU A 10 -5.94 1.86 3.85
CA GLU A 10 -6.25 2.46 2.56
C GLU A 10 -6.70 3.93 2.72
N GLU A 11 -7.54 4.21 3.72
CA GLU A 11 -7.92 5.59 4.08
C GLU A 11 -6.69 6.44 4.43
N ALA A 12 -5.75 5.91 5.23
CA ALA A 12 -4.53 6.62 5.58
C ALA A 12 -3.63 6.91 4.37
N LEU A 13 -3.50 5.97 3.42
CA LEU A 13 -2.77 6.18 2.18
C LEU A 13 -3.43 7.29 1.34
N GLN A 14 -4.75 7.29 1.23
CA GLN A 14 -5.47 8.32 0.47
C GLN A 14 -5.34 9.70 1.12
N ILE A 15 -5.42 9.80 2.45
CA ILE A 15 -5.22 11.08 3.14
C ILE A 15 -3.80 11.62 2.88
N ALA A 16 -2.78 10.75 2.91
CA ALA A 16 -1.41 11.17 2.60
C ALA A 16 -1.29 11.74 1.16
N ILE A 17 -1.96 11.12 0.18
CA ILE A 17 -2.00 11.62 -1.20
C ILE A 17 -2.66 12.99 -1.25
N ASN A 18 -3.85 13.12 -0.66
CA ASN A 18 -4.60 14.38 -0.66
C ASN A 18 -3.84 15.51 0.06
N LEU A 19 -3.03 15.17 1.09
CA LEU A 19 -2.12 16.12 1.73
C LEU A 19 -1.04 16.61 0.75
N ALA A 20 -0.36 15.72 0.03
CA ALA A 20 0.64 16.11 -0.97
C ALA A 20 0.05 16.96 -2.10
N SER A 21 -1.19 16.67 -2.49
CA SER A 21 -1.93 17.37 -3.54
C SER A 21 -2.50 18.72 -3.14
N HIS A 22 -2.47 19.09 -1.85
CA HIS A 22 -3.28 20.20 -1.34
C HIS A 22 -4.78 20.07 -1.68
N ALA A 23 -5.28 18.84 -1.73
CA ALA A 23 -6.63 18.51 -2.21
C ALA A 23 -7.67 18.40 -1.08
N ILE A 24 -7.27 18.55 0.20
CA ILE A 24 -8.21 18.48 1.32
C ILE A 24 -8.84 19.86 1.55
N PRO A 25 -10.19 19.98 1.49
CA PRO A 25 -10.87 21.23 1.79
C PRO A 25 -10.59 21.74 3.20
N LYS A 26 -10.64 23.06 3.40
CA LYS A 26 -10.35 23.71 4.69
C LYS A 26 -11.24 23.23 5.82
N GLU A 27 -12.50 23.00 5.50
CA GLU A 27 -13.54 22.56 6.42
C GLU A 27 -13.31 21.11 6.89
N GLU A 28 -12.64 20.30 6.06
CA GLU A 28 -12.43 18.86 6.29
C GLU A 28 -11.03 18.52 6.81
N LEU A 29 -10.08 19.46 6.76
CA LEU A 29 -8.66 19.19 7.05
C LEU A 29 -8.45 18.63 8.46
N LYS A 30 -9.02 19.28 9.48
CA LYS A 30 -8.82 18.86 10.88
C LYS A 30 -9.40 17.47 11.12
N GLU A 31 -10.58 17.18 10.56
CA GLU A 31 -11.21 15.87 10.67
C GLU A 31 -10.37 14.79 9.97
N SER A 32 -9.93 15.07 8.74
CA SER A 32 -9.07 14.16 7.97
C SER A 32 -7.76 13.87 8.68
N LEU A 33 -7.09 14.88 9.24
CA LEU A 33 -5.88 14.69 10.06
C LEU A 33 -6.17 13.89 11.33
N GLY A 34 -7.31 14.13 11.98
CA GLY A 34 -7.76 13.35 13.14
C GLY A 34 -7.94 11.86 12.80
N ARG A 35 -8.63 11.54 11.70
CA ARG A 35 -8.80 10.16 11.22
C ARG A 35 -7.46 9.53 10.86
N PHE A 36 -6.62 10.25 10.11
CA PHE A 36 -5.28 9.82 9.71
C PHE A 36 -4.42 9.41 10.91
N ILE A 37 -4.36 10.27 11.94
CA ILE A 37 -3.59 10.00 13.16
C ILE A 37 -4.21 8.85 13.95
N ALA A 38 -5.54 8.79 14.05
CA ALA A 38 -6.22 7.71 14.76
C ALA A 38 -5.90 6.34 14.13
N ILE A 39 -5.84 6.25 12.80
CA ILE A 39 -5.44 5.05 12.08
C ILE A 39 -3.98 4.70 12.41
N VAL A 40 -3.06 5.64 12.16
CA VAL A 40 -1.62 5.42 12.35
C VAL A 40 -1.28 5.07 13.80
N SER A 41 -1.93 5.69 14.78
CA SER A 41 -1.67 5.45 16.20
C SER A 41 -2.06 4.05 16.69
N LYS A 42 -2.97 3.37 15.96
CA LYS A 42 -3.42 2.00 16.24
C LYS A 42 -2.54 0.94 15.58
N GLU A 43 -1.66 1.33 14.66
CA GLU A 43 -0.77 0.37 14.02
C GLU A 43 0.32 -0.11 14.96
N GLU A 44 0.55 -1.42 14.97
CA GLU A 44 1.49 -2.10 15.86
C GLU A 44 2.91 -1.54 15.76
N ARG A 45 3.29 -1.05 14.58
CA ARG A 45 4.61 -0.48 14.32
C ARG A 45 4.72 1.02 14.59
N SER A 46 3.64 1.68 14.99
CA SER A 46 3.70 3.08 15.41
C SER A 46 4.46 3.22 16.73
N SER A 47 5.65 3.81 16.66
CA SER A 47 6.52 4.03 17.84
C SER A 47 6.30 5.40 18.49
N SER A 48 5.34 6.18 18.00
CA SER A 48 5.07 7.54 18.49
C SER A 48 4.16 7.54 19.72
N LYS A 49 4.76 7.68 20.90
CA LYS A 49 4.01 7.92 22.15
C LYS A 49 3.18 9.21 22.11
N THR A 50 3.59 10.20 21.31
CA THR A 50 2.89 11.49 21.19
C THR A 50 1.51 11.33 20.57
N LEU A 51 1.33 10.42 19.61
CA LEU A 51 0.02 10.21 18.95
C LEU A 51 -1.03 9.61 19.90
N LYS A 52 -0.62 9.13 21.08
CA LYS A 52 -1.53 8.61 22.12
C LYS A 52 -2.03 9.69 23.09
N ASN A 53 -1.53 10.92 22.98
CA ASN A 53 -1.95 12.05 23.82
C ASN A 53 -2.82 13.00 23.00
N SER A 54 -4.13 13.02 23.28
CA SER A 54 -5.13 13.77 22.53
C SER A 54 -4.90 15.28 22.52
N GLU A 55 -4.48 15.87 23.65
CA GLU A 55 -4.20 17.31 23.76
C GLU A 55 -3.02 17.71 22.87
N LYS A 56 -1.92 16.95 22.92
CA LYS A 56 -0.75 17.17 22.07
C LYS A 56 -1.08 16.96 20.59
N VAL A 57 -1.89 15.97 20.28
CA VAL A 57 -2.35 15.73 18.90
C VAL A 57 -3.18 16.91 18.40
N SER A 58 -4.14 17.40 19.18
CA SER A 58 -5.00 18.52 18.81
C SER A 58 -4.17 19.77 18.52
N SER A 59 -3.23 20.12 19.41
CA SER A 59 -2.31 21.24 19.19
C SER A 59 -1.45 21.08 17.92
N MET A 60 -0.96 19.87 17.61
CA MET A 60 -0.18 19.63 16.39
C MET A 60 -1.03 19.66 15.11
N ILE A 61 -2.32 19.30 15.19
CA ILE A 61 -3.26 19.43 14.07
C ILE A 61 -3.51 20.90 13.76
N GLU A 62 -3.69 21.73 14.79
CA GLU A 62 -3.88 23.18 14.62
C GLU A 62 -2.66 23.85 13.98
N ASP A 63 -1.47 23.52 14.48
CA ASP A 63 -0.17 23.96 13.96
C ASP A 63 0.05 23.50 12.50
N PHE A 64 -0.26 22.24 12.19
CA PHE A 64 -0.16 21.75 10.81
C PHE A 64 -1.16 22.45 9.88
N ALA A 65 -2.39 22.69 10.37
CA ALA A 65 -3.45 23.31 9.57
C ALA A 65 -3.16 24.76 9.19
N SER A 66 -2.41 25.52 10.03
CA SER A 66 -1.97 26.86 9.63
C SER A 66 -0.97 26.81 8.48
N VAL A 67 -0.06 25.84 8.47
CA VAL A 67 0.97 25.69 7.44
C VAL A 67 0.42 25.09 6.13
N TYR A 68 -0.59 24.20 6.21
CA TYR A 68 -1.12 23.51 5.03
C TYR A 68 -1.71 24.44 3.96
N PHE A 69 -2.26 25.58 4.34
CA PHE A 69 -2.86 26.55 3.41
C PHE A 69 -1.95 27.74 3.08
N GLU A 70 -0.73 27.76 3.62
CA GLU A 70 0.25 28.79 3.27
C GLU A 70 0.66 28.63 1.80
N THR A 71 0.67 29.75 1.06
CA THR A 71 1.04 29.77 -0.37
C THR A 71 2.54 29.62 -0.61
N GLU A 72 3.36 29.80 0.43
CA GLU A 72 4.80 29.53 0.34
C GLU A 72 5.06 28.03 0.43
N SER A 73 5.99 27.54 -0.41
CA SER A 73 6.34 26.12 -0.58
C SER A 73 7.03 25.55 0.67
N THR A 74 6.32 25.45 1.78
CA THR A 74 6.78 24.73 2.96
C THR A 74 6.61 23.24 2.71
N ASP A 75 7.69 22.46 2.87
CA ASP A 75 7.60 21.01 2.80
C ASP A 75 6.75 20.48 3.96
N LEU A 76 5.48 20.18 3.68
CA LEU A 76 4.52 19.67 4.65
C LEU A 76 5.01 18.40 5.36
N PHE A 77 5.77 17.56 4.66
CA PHE A 77 6.23 16.27 5.20
C PHE A 77 7.41 16.41 6.17
N SER A 78 8.07 17.56 6.16
CA SER A 78 9.03 17.95 7.19
C SER A 78 8.36 18.43 8.48
N HIS A 79 7.04 18.69 8.49
CA HIS A 79 6.32 19.17 9.67
C HIS A 79 6.38 18.19 10.84
N LYS A 80 6.35 18.71 12.07
CA LYS A 80 6.42 17.92 13.32
C LYS A 80 5.36 16.82 13.37
N LEU A 81 4.13 17.12 12.97
CA LEU A 81 3.03 16.14 12.89
C LEU A 81 3.37 15.00 11.94
N MET A 82 3.85 15.32 10.74
CA MET A 82 4.25 14.34 9.72
C MET A 82 5.39 13.44 10.21
N ARG A 83 6.37 14.00 10.92
CA ARG A 83 7.43 13.20 11.58
C ARG A 83 6.91 12.27 12.69
N LYS A 84 5.77 12.59 13.33
CA LYS A 84 5.18 11.71 14.35
C LYS A 84 4.41 10.56 13.74
N VAL A 85 3.71 10.77 12.62
CA VAL A 85 2.94 9.73 11.94
C VAL A 85 3.80 8.76 11.15
N SER A 86 5.03 9.13 10.78
CA SER A 86 5.98 8.23 10.11
C SER A 86 6.99 7.58 11.08
N LYS A 87 6.76 7.66 12.40
CA LYS A 87 7.71 7.15 13.39
C LYS A 87 7.52 5.64 13.62
N HIS A 88 8.56 4.86 13.31
CA HIS A 88 8.60 3.41 13.49
C HIS A 88 9.91 2.94 14.18
N PRO A 89 10.01 1.67 14.64
CA PRO A 89 11.27 1.08 15.11
C PRO A 89 12.36 1.05 14.03
N GLU A 90 13.63 1.10 14.42
CA GLU A 90 14.76 1.03 13.49
C GLU A 90 14.69 -0.19 12.56
N VAL A 91 15.17 -0.01 11.34
CA VAL A 91 15.24 -1.05 10.30
C VAL A 91 16.61 -0.99 9.63
N SER A 92 17.02 -2.09 8.99
CA SER A 92 18.26 -2.09 8.20
C SER A 92 18.14 -1.15 6.98
N GLU A 93 19.28 -0.67 6.49
CA GLU A 93 19.35 0.14 5.27
C GLU A 93 18.77 -0.61 4.05
N SER A 94 19.04 -1.92 3.94
CA SER A 94 18.48 -2.76 2.88
C SER A 94 16.95 -2.81 2.93
N THR A 95 16.38 -2.97 4.12
CA THR A 95 14.92 -2.95 4.33
C THR A 95 14.33 -1.58 3.97
N PHE A 96 15.01 -0.51 4.34
CA PHE A 96 14.58 0.85 4.01
C PHE A 96 14.58 1.09 2.49
N LYS A 97 15.68 0.74 1.81
CA LYS A 97 15.79 0.83 0.33
C LYS A 97 14.66 0.11 -0.37
N GLU A 98 14.36 -1.13 0.05
CA GLU A 98 13.27 -1.90 -0.55
C GLU A 98 11.89 -1.29 -0.23
N THR A 99 11.70 -0.75 0.97
CA THR A 99 10.46 -0.05 1.30
C THR A 99 10.28 1.21 0.44
N THR A 100 11.36 1.90 0.08
CA THR A 100 11.33 2.99 -0.90
C THR A 100 10.91 2.53 -2.29
N ASN A 101 11.39 1.36 -2.74
CA ASN A 101 10.93 0.76 -4.00
C ASN A 101 9.42 0.43 -3.96
N VAL A 102 8.96 -0.16 -2.85
CA VAL A 102 7.53 -0.43 -2.61
C VAL A 102 6.72 0.86 -2.57
N ALA A 103 7.23 1.92 -1.95
CA ALA A 103 6.58 3.23 -1.94
C ALA A 103 6.39 3.77 -3.35
N HIS A 104 7.45 3.77 -4.17
CA HIS A 104 7.34 4.16 -5.57
C HIS A 104 6.27 3.37 -6.30
N ALA A 105 6.30 2.04 -6.20
CA ALA A 105 5.33 1.18 -6.84
C ALA A 105 3.88 1.45 -6.39
N LEU A 106 3.66 1.59 -5.08
CA LEU A 106 2.34 1.73 -4.48
C LEU A 106 1.69 3.09 -4.76
N PHE A 107 2.48 4.17 -4.78
CA PHE A 107 1.95 5.52 -4.99
C PHE A 107 1.90 5.89 -6.48
N LYS A 108 2.82 5.40 -7.31
CA LYS A 108 2.82 5.68 -8.77
C LYS A 108 1.59 5.13 -9.50
N CYS A 109 0.94 4.10 -8.96
CA CYS A 109 -0.29 3.56 -9.55
C CYS A 109 -1.57 4.31 -9.13
N ARG A 110 -1.48 5.32 -8.25
CA ARG A 110 -2.62 6.07 -7.71
C ARG A 110 -2.70 7.44 -8.35
N GLU A 111 -3.93 7.93 -8.53
CA GLU A 111 -4.15 9.32 -8.92
C GLU A 111 -3.45 10.24 -7.91
N ASP A 112 -2.71 11.23 -8.42
CA ASP A 112 -1.91 12.17 -7.65
C ASP A 112 -0.79 11.59 -6.76
N GLY A 113 -0.61 10.27 -6.71
CA GLY A 113 0.39 9.64 -5.84
C GLY A 113 1.83 10.01 -6.20
N ASP A 114 2.10 10.41 -7.44
CA ASP A 114 3.40 10.94 -7.88
C ASP A 114 3.84 12.18 -7.07
N LYS A 115 2.91 12.96 -6.53
CA LYS A 115 3.23 14.12 -5.69
C LYS A 115 3.92 13.73 -4.37
N LEU A 116 3.65 12.52 -3.85
CA LEU A 116 4.30 11.98 -2.64
C LEU A 116 5.69 11.42 -2.89
N ILE A 117 6.00 11.03 -4.14
CA ILE A 117 7.24 10.31 -4.48
C ILE A 117 8.16 11.08 -5.45
N SER A 118 7.79 12.30 -5.84
CA SER A 118 8.51 13.11 -6.82
C SER A 118 9.68 13.92 -6.24
N LYS A 119 9.76 14.09 -4.91
CA LYS A 119 10.83 14.81 -4.23
C LYS A 119 11.42 13.98 -3.10
N GLU A 120 12.73 14.08 -2.89
CA GLU A 120 13.48 13.32 -1.87
C GLU A 120 12.88 13.41 -0.45
N PRO A 121 12.51 14.60 0.09
CA PRO A 121 11.93 14.67 1.43
C PRO A 121 10.59 13.93 1.56
N ALA A 122 9.73 14.05 0.55
CA ALA A 122 8.42 13.42 0.52
C ALA A 122 8.53 11.90 0.31
N LEU A 123 9.42 11.45 -0.56
CA LEU A 123 9.70 10.02 -0.75
C LEU A 123 10.25 9.39 0.52
N ASN A 124 11.25 10.02 1.14
CA ASN A 124 11.82 9.55 2.40
C ASN A 124 10.76 9.46 3.50
N TRP A 125 9.91 10.49 3.64
CA TRP A 125 8.78 10.44 4.56
C TRP A 125 7.82 9.30 4.22
N THR A 126 7.51 9.09 2.95
CA THR A 126 6.59 8.05 2.48
C THR A 126 7.12 6.65 2.82
N SER A 127 8.42 6.40 2.65
CA SER A 127 9.05 5.14 3.07
C SER A 127 8.90 4.89 4.58
N HIS A 128 9.17 5.90 5.40
CA HIS A 128 8.98 5.83 6.85
C HIS A 128 7.50 5.63 7.24
N PHE A 129 6.59 6.30 6.53
CA PHE A 129 5.16 6.14 6.73
C PHE A 129 4.69 4.71 6.41
N LEU A 130 5.16 4.10 5.31
CA LEU A 130 4.89 2.70 5.01
C LEU A 130 5.46 1.75 6.06
N LEU A 131 6.66 2.00 6.59
CA LEU A 131 7.25 1.23 7.69
C LEU A 131 6.50 1.38 9.02
N THR A 132 5.62 2.40 9.12
CA THR A 132 4.71 2.58 10.25
C THR A 132 3.42 1.78 10.05
N LEU A 133 2.90 1.75 8.82
CA LEU A 133 1.65 1.05 8.48
C LEU A 133 1.81 -0.47 8.25
N PHE A 134 2.97 -0.89 7.75
CA PHE A 134 3.21 -2.25 7.29
C PHE A 134 4.41 -2.87 8.00
N ASP A 135 4.33 -4.18 8.27
CA ASP A 135 5.46 -4.92 8.82
C ASP A 135 6.50 -5.16 7.71
N PRO A 136 7.74 -4.65 7.83
CA PRO A 136 8.80 -4.91 6.85
C PRO A 136 9.12 -6.39 6.68
N LYS A 137 8.80 -7.27 7.65
CA LYS A 137 8.95 -8.72 7.47
C LYS A 137 8.17 -9.25 6.27
N ASN A 138 7.07 -8.59 5.89
CA ASN A 138 6.33 -8.96 4.69
C ASN A 138 7.18 -8.74 3.43
N ILE A 139 7.99 -7.67 3.41
CA ILE A 139 8.92 -7.40 2.32
C ILE A 139 10.00 -8.49 2.29
N ASP A 140 10.53 -8.88 3.45
CA ASP A 140 11.55 -9.95 3.53
C ASP A 140 10.99 -11.30 3.03
N ILE A 141 9.77 -11.66 3.40
CA ILE A 141 9.10 -12.88 2.89
C ILE A 141 8.91 -12.80 1.37
N HIS A 142 8.47 -11.65 0.83
CA HIS A 142 8.38 -11.46 -0.61
C HIS A 142 9.74 -11.58 -1.31
N LYS A 143 10.82 -11.07 -0.71
CA LYS A 143 12.18 -11.22 -1.23
C LYS A 143 12.63 -12.67 -1.26
N GLU A 144 12.33 -13.44 -0.22
CA GLU A 144 12.66 -14.86 -0.20
C GLU A 144 11.94 -15.64 -1.31
N PHE A 145 10.66 -15.35 -1.54
CA PHE A 145 9.92 -15.95 -2.65
C PHE A 145 10.48 -15.54 -4.02
N LEU A 146 11.05 -14.33 -4.13
CA LEU A 146 11.52 -13.71 -5.37
C LEU A 146 13.06 -13.62 -5.41
N LYS A 147 13.78 -14.49 -4.69
CA LYS A 147 15.25 -14.42 -4.55
C LYS A 147 16.01 -14.59 -5.87
N GLY A 148 15.37 -15.20 -6.88
CA GLY A 148 15.92 -15.36 -8.23
C GLY A 148 15.76 -14.14 -9.12
N MET A 149 15.04 -13.10 -8.68
CA MET A 149 14.82 -11.89 -9.46
C MET A 149 15.94 -10.86 -9.27
N SER A 150 16.21 -10.07 -10.30
CA SER A 150 17.01 -8.85 -10.19
C SER A 150 16.29 -7.78 -9.35
N GLU A 151 17.00 -6.69 -8.99
CA GLU A 151 16.36 -5.57 -8.30
C GLU A 151 15.31 -4.89 -9.18
N GLU A 152 15.59 -4.74 -10.48
CA GLU A 152 14.70 -4.16 -11.48
C GLU A 152 13.44 -5.01 -11.66
N GLU A 153 13.58 -6.34 -11.73
CA GLU A 153 12.45 -7.26 -11.83
C GLU A 153 11.57 -7.22 -10.57
N ARG A 154 12.17 -7.15 -9.38
CA ARG A 154 11.41 -6.97 -8.13
C ARG A 154 10.65 -5.64 -8.12
N HIS A 155 11.29 -4.56 -8.57
CA HIS A 155 10.64 -3.25 -8.67
C HIS A 155 9.43 -3.28 -9.62
N GLU A 156 9.58 -3.85 -10.81
CA GLU A 156 8.47 -3.99 -11.76
C GLU A 156 7.36 -4.91 -11.23
N SER A 157 7.72 -5.98 -10.50
CA SER A 157 6.76 -6.85 -9.80
C SER A 157 5.93 -6.07 -8.78
N PHE A 158 6.57 -5.25 -7.94
CA PHE A 158 5.87 -4.40 -6.98
C PHE A 158 4.94 -3.41 -7.68
N LYS A 159 5.37 -2.79 -8.78
CA LYS A 159 4.55 -1.85 -9.55
C LYS A 159 3.29 -2.51 -10.10
N LYS A 160 3.41 -3.68 -10.75
CA LYS A 160 2.27 -4.45 -11.25
C LYS A 160 1.34 -4.89 -10.11
N ARG A 161 1.89 -5.32 -8.97
CA ARG A 161 1.12 -5.65 -7.76
C ARG A 161 0.40 -4.43 -7.17
N GLY A 162 1.00 -3.25 -7.22
CA GLY A 162 0.40 -2.00 -6.76
C GLY A 162 -0.89 -1.68 -7.52
N ILE A 163 -0.91 -1.94 -8.83
CA ILE A 163 -2.13 -1.78 -9.66
C ILE A 163 -3.22 -2.75 -9.20
N ILE A 164 -2.89 -4.05 -9.10
CA ILE A 164 -3.86 -5.06 -8.65
C ILE A 164 -4.38 -4.76 -7.24
N GLY A 165 -3.49 -4.34 -6.33
CA GLY A 165 -3.84 -3.96 -4.97
C GLY A 165 -4.75 -2.73 -4.89
N ARG A 166 -4.55 -1.72 -5.75
CA ARG A 166 -5.46 -0.59 -5.89
C ARG A 166 -6.85 -1.06 -6.34
N ASP A 167 -6.91 -1.88 -7.38
CA ASP A 167 -8.18 -2.36 -7.94
C ASP A 167 -8.95 -3.24 -6.92
N LEU A 168 -8.24 -4.03 -6.11
CA LEU A 168 -8.81 -4.72 -4.93
C LEU A 168 -9.34 -3.73 -3.88
N GLY A 169 -8.60 -2.67 -3.59
CA GLY A 169 -9.03 -1.62 -2.65
C GLY A 169 -10.30 -0.90 -3.10
N ASP A 170 -10.36 -0.51 -4.37
CA ASP A 170 -11.51 0.20 -4.93
C ASP A 170 -12.73 -0.72 -5.07
N GLY A 171 -12.51 -1.96 -5.49
CA GLY A 171 -13.61 -2.92 -5.55
C GLY A 171 -14.21 -3.25 -4.20
N ARG A 172 -13.40 -3.16 -3.15
CA ARG A 172 -13.86 -3.31 -1.79
C ARG A 172 -14.70 -2.13 -1.31
N LYS A 173 -14.29 -0.89 -1.61
CA LYS A 173 -15.10 0.32 -1.33
C LYS A 173 -16.47 0.22 -2.00
N GLN A 174 -16.54 -0.40 -3.17
CA GLN A 174 -17.77 -0.66 -3.93
C GLN A 174 -18.56 -1.90 -3.44
N GLY A 175 -18.02 -2.64 -2.47
CA GLY A 175 -18.71 -3.75 -1.80
C GLY A 175 -18.66 -5.10 -2.52
N PHE A 176 -17.92 -5.25 -3.62
CA PHE A 176 -17.88 -6.51 -4.38
C PHE A 176 -16.66 -7.40 -4.06
N ILE A 177 -15.67 -6.90 -3.33
CA ILE A 177 -14.57 -7.75 -2.82
C ILE A 177 -14.98 -8.36 -1.48
N THR A 178 -15.34 -9.64 -1.51
CA THR A 178 -15.75 -10.41 -0.34
C THR A 178 -14.71 -11.45 0.08
N LYS A 179 -14.86 -12.03 1.27
CA LYS A 179 -14.00 -13.13 1.73
C LYS A 179 -14.10 -14.34 0.79
N GLU A 180 -15.30 -14.63 0.30
CA GLU A 180 -15.59 -15.72 -0.61
C GLU A 180 -14.90 -15.51 -1.95
N LEU A 181 -14.92 -14.28 -2.49
CA LEU A 181 -14.21 -13.94 -3.72
C LEU A 181 -12.70 -14.13 -3.56
N ILE A 182 -12.10 -13.59 -2.48
CA ILE A 182 -10.66 -13.73 -2.24
C ILE A 182 -10.27 -15.20 -2.01
N SER A 183 -11.10 -15.96 -1.28
CA SER A 183 -10.86 -17.39 -1.06
C SER A 183 -10.91 -18.16 -2.39
N SER A 184 -11.89 -17.89 -3.23
CA SER A 184 -12.01 -18.51 -4.56
C SER A 184 -10.83 -18.16 -5.46
N LEU A 185 -10.36 -16.92 -5.40
CA LEU A 185 -9.18 -16.46 -6.13
C LEU A 185 -7.91 -17.19 -5.66
N ILE A 186 -7.71 -17.35 -4.34
CA ILE A 186 -6.58 -18.10 -3.79
C ILE A 186 -6.60 -19.55 -4.30
N GLU A 187 -7.74 -20.22 -4.24
CA GLU A 187 -7.87 -21.62 -4.68
C GLU A 187 -7.64 -21.77 -6.19
N SER A 188 -8.16 -20.84 -7.00
CA SER A 188 -7.89 -20.79 -8.45
C SER A 188 -6.39 -20.71 -8.74
N ILE A 189 -5.69 -19.76 -8.09
CA ILE A 189 -4.24 -19.56 -8.28
C ILE A 189 -3.45 -20.78 -7.80
N LYS A 190 -3.82 -21.38 -6.66
CA LYS A 190 -3.19 -22.62 -6.16
C LYS A 190 -3.32 -23.76 -7.15
N GLY A 191 -4.46 -23.88 -7.83
CA GLY A 191 -4.75 -24.92 -8.82
C GLY A 191 -4.00 -24.77 -10.16
N TRP A 192 -3.37 -23.63 -10.45
CA TRP A 192 -2.65 -23.44 -11.72
C TRP A 192 -1.48 -24.41 -11.89
N ASP A 193 -1.49 -25.14 -13.01
CA ASP A 193 -0.32 -25.81 -13.53
C ASP A 193 0.48 -24.80 -14.38
N MET A 194 1.65 -24.40 -13.85
CA MET A 194 2.48 -23.34 -14.44
C MET A 194 3.16 -23.77 -15.75
N GLU A 195 3.14 -25.07 -16.06
CA GLU A 195 3.70 -25.65 -17.27
C GLU A 195 2.63 -26.03 -18.30
N ALA A 196 1.34 -25.95 -17.93
CA ALA A 196 0.25 -26.20 -18.85
C ALA A 196 0.24 -25.16 -19.99
N VAL A 197 0.01 -25.62 -21.22
CA VAL A 197 -0.12 -24.76 -22.41
C VAL A 197 -1.21 -23.71 -22.18
N SER A 198 -2.34 -24.11 -21.60
CA SER A 198 -3.47 -23.24 -21.27
C SER A 198 -3.13 -22.12 -20.27
N PHE A 199 -2.10 -22.28 -19.43
CA PHE A 199 -1.64 -21.23 -18.55
C PHE A 199 -0.74 -20.22 -19.28
N ASN A 200 0.05 -20.69 -20.24
CA ASN A 200 0.99 -19.87 -21.02
C ASN A 200 0.30 -19.11 -22.16
N GLU A 201 -0.90 -19.51 -22.55
CA GLU A 201 -1.78 -18.70 -23.39
C GLU A 201 -2.34 -17.52 -22.57
N ALA A 202 -2.19 -16.30 -23.10
CA ALA A 202 -2.73 -15.12 -22.44
C ALA A 202 -4.25 -15.28 -22.25
N PRO A 203 -4.79 -14.97 -21.07
CA PRO A 203 -6.21 -15.18 -20.81
C PRO A 203 -7.04 -14.37 -21.83
N LEU A 204 -8.02 -15.02 -22.45
CA LEU A 204 -9.05 -14.32 -23.23
C LEU A 204 -9.71 -13.34 -22.26
N PHE A 205 -9.61 -12.05 -22.57
CA PHE A 205 -10.10 -10.97 -21.70
C PHE A 205 -11.64 -10.86 -21.77
N GLU A 206 -12.35 -11.94 -21.47
CA GLU A 206 -13.80 -11.95 -21.30
C GLU A 206 -14.09 -11.67 -19.81
N LYS A 207 -14.43 -10.41 -19.52
CA LYS A 207 -14.70 -9.95 -18.15
C LYS A 207 -16.11 -10.33 -17.72
N GLU A 208 -16.34 -11.61 -17.45
CA GLU A 208 -17.66 -12.09 -17.02
C GLU A 208 -17.89 -11.88 -15.51
N SER A 209 -16.83 -11.94 -14.69
CA SER A 209 -16.91 -11.70 -13.25
C SER A 209 -15.68 -10.99 -12.67
N ALA A 210 -15.81 -10.50 -11.43
CA ALA A 210 -14.68 -9.95 -10.68
C ALA A 210 -13.60 -11.02 -10.39
N LEU A 211 -13.99 -12.29 -10.22
CA LEU A 211 -13.05 -13.39 -10.05
C LEU A 211 -12.19 -13.58 -11.31
N ASP A 212 -12.81 -13.56 -12.49
CA ASP A 212 -12.09 -13.71 -13.77
C ASP A 212 -11.12 -12.57 -13.99
N TYR A 213 -11.55 -11.34 -13.69
CA TYR A 213 -10.70 -10.16 -13.77
C TYR A 213 -9.41 -10.32 -12.92
N PHE A 214 -9.54 -10.65 -11.63
CA PHE A 214 -8.35 -10.79 -10.77
C PHE A 214 -7.52 -12.03 -11.11
N THR A 215 -8.15 -13.13 -11.52
CA THR A 215 -7.47 -14.34 -12.01
C THR A 215 -6.56 -13.97 -13.20
N ASN A 216 -7.09 -13.24 -14.17
CA ASN A 216 -6.36 -12.80 -15.36
C ASN A 216 -5.25 -11.79 -15.03
N CYS A 217 -5.49 -10.87 -14.09
CA CYS A 217 -4.48 -9.93 -13.61
C CYS A 217 -3.30 -10.67 -12.95
N TYR A 218 -3.57 -11.65 -12.10
CA TYR A 218 -2.51 -12.41 -11.42
C TYR A 218 -1.79 -13.37 -12.38
N GLN A 219 -2.47 -13.96 -13.35
CA GLN A 219 -1.84 -14.76 -14.40
C GLN A 219 -0.90 -13.91 -15.24
N SER A 220 -1.37 -12.73 -15.69
CA SER A 220 -0.55 -11.76 -16.45
C SER A 220 0.66 -11.27 -15.66
N LEU A 221 0.50 -11.08 -14.34
CA LEU A 221 1.61 -10.75 -13.45
C LEU A 221 2.66 -11.86 -13.45
N ILE A 222 2.26 -13.12 -13.29
CA ILE A 222 3.21 -14.25 -13.29
C ILE A 222 3.90 -14.41 -14.65
N LEU A 223 3.15 -14.33 -15.75
CA LEU A 223 3.71 -14.44 -17.10
C LEU A 223 4.69 -13.31 -17.46
N SER A 224 4.66 -12.18 -16.74
CA SER A 224 5.66 -11.13 -16.87
C SER A 224 7.05 -11.54 -16.35
N PHE A 225 7.15 -12.67 -15.63
CA PHE A 225 8.38 -13.15 -15.00
C PHE A 225 8.56 -14.67 -15.22
N PRO A 226 8.82 -15.12 -16.47
CA PRO A 226 8.76 -16.53 -16.85
C PRO A 226 9.75 -17.43 -16.07
N GLU A 227 10.93 -16.91 -15.74
CA GLU A 227 11.96 -17.66 -14.99
C GLU A 227 11.65 -17.78 -13.49
N ASN A 228 10.63 -17.06 -13.00
CA ASN A 228 10.31 -16.96 -11.57
C ASN A 228 8.83 -17.28 -11.28
N LYS A 229 8.16 -18.03 -12.17
CA LYS A 229 6.73 -18.35 -12.09
C LYS A 229 6.31 -18.91 -10.73
N ASP A 230 7.03 -19.90 -10.22
CA ASP A 230 6.72 -20.55 -8.93
C ASP A 230 6.90 -19.62 -7.73
N GLY A 231 7.98 -18.84 -7.72
CA GLY A 231 8.24 -17.83 -6.70
C GLY A 231 7.14 -16.77 -6.67
N MET A 232 6.73 -16.31 -7.86
CA MET A 232 5.65 -15.34 -8.01
C MET A 232 4.31 -15.90 -7.53
N LYS A 233 3.95 -17.14 -7.92
CA LYS A 233 2.74 -17.83 -7.46
C LYS A 233 2.69 -17.92 -5.93
N LYS A 234 3.76 -18.42 -5.28
CA LYS A 234 3.86 -18.51 -3.82
C LYS A 234 3.68 -17.15 -3.14
N SER A 235 4.34 -16.14 -3.68
CA SER A 235 4.30 -14.75 -3.19
C SER A 235 2.91 -14.10 -3.35
N ILE A 236 2.18 -14.42 -4.43
CA ILE A 236 0.79 -13.96 -4.63
C ILE A 236 -0.14 -14.64 -3.63
N VAL A 237 -0.11 -15.97 -3.55
CA VAL A 237 -0.97 -16.76 -2.66
C VAL A 237 -0.79 -16.31 -1.21
N TRP A 238 0.45 -16.21 -0.75
CA TRP A 238 0.74 -15.73 0.60
C TRP A 238 0.18 -14.32 0.85
N GLY A 239 0.35 -13.40 -0.11
CA GLY A 239 -0.16 -12.04 0.01
C GLY A 239 -1.70 -11.98 0.10
N LEU A 240 -2.40 -12.79 -0.69
CA LEU A 240 -3.86 -12.90 -0.65
C LEU A 240 -4.35 -13.55 0.65
N GLU A 241 -3.65 -14.55 1.18
CA GLU A 241 -3.97 -15.15 2.48
C GLU A 241 -3.81 -14.13 3.63
N GLN A 242 -2.74 -13.33 3.59
CA GLN A 242 -2.56 -12.22 4.53
C GLN A 242 -3.66 -11.17 4.41
N TYR A 243 -4.11 -10.87 3.20
CA TYR A 243 -5.23 -9.96 2.96
C TYR A 243 -6.55 -10.54 3.51
N LEU A 244 -6.86 -11.79 3.19
CA LEU A 244 -8.05 -12.51 3.64
C LEU A 244 -8.17 -12.55 5.18
N SER A 245 -7.06 -12.79 5.88
CA SER A 245 -7.05 -12.81 7.35
C SER A 245 -7.41 -11.47 8.01
N LYS A 246 -7.33 -10.37 7.24
CA LYS A 246 -7.59 -9.00 7.71
C LYS A 246 -8.89 -8.41 7.18
N LEU A 247 -9.56 -9.09 6.25
CA LEU A 247 -10.92 -8.77 5.79
C LEU A 247 -11.94 -9.00 6.92
#